data_AF-A0A0L6WPB8-F1
#
_entry.id   AF-A0A0L6WPB8-F1
#
_cell.length_a   1.000
_cell.length_b   1.000
_cell.length_c   1.000
_cell.angle_alpha   90.00
_cell.angle_beta   90.00
_cell.angle_gamma   90.00
#
_symmetry.space_group_name_H-M   'P 1'
#
loop_
_entity.id
_entity.type
_entity.pdbx_description
1 polymer ?
#
loop_
_entity_poly.entity_id
_entity_poly.type
_entity_poly.pdbx_seq_one_letter_code
_entity_poly.pdbx_strand_id
1 'polypeptide(L)'
;MPQPWSDDPIFQKYAFCNTYRVLDKLSQYLIREVIEKGPQDLQEVIFRVILFNLFTKLETWELLVHELGPLTWARYKREDYYRVLSRVRNVGMPLYTGAFQKPAPKFGFQEAHLNHLCLLEVLMEAQLPARLRNAKYLAEVYDYFLSFPSMGEFSTYQLVLNLTYTKALNFSGMDFVIAGPGASSGLGKMFGQQKLNTIKESHPDIEEELIRWLAMNQNAQFKRLGLEFTGLGPKCLPMDLVDVEHTLCEVDKYARKAHPSVKGKRLEIRAVFNPTTVTFPPIVLPKAWNSPQRKVVRIWPGPRPTKSIRYVVSKITAHRQGKNEREFRVSWFGYSKEDDTWEPERHMIEDAPAAVKEYLASIKH
;
A
#
# COMPACT_ATOMS: atom_id res chain seq x y z
N MET A 1 -21.06 -16.99 -16.72
CA MET A 1 -20.71 -17.57 -18.03
C MET A 1 -20.08 -18.94 -17.79
N PRO A 2 -20.52 -20.00 -18.48
CA PRO A 2 -19.86 -21.31 -18.37
C PRO A 2 -18.43 -21.25 -18.92
N GLN A 3 -17.56 -22.11 -18.42
CA GLN A 3 -16.18 -22.28 -18.91
C GLN A 3 -16.16 -23.00 -20.28
N PRO A 4 -15.12 -22.80 -21.12
CA PRO A 4 -13.98 -21.89 -20.91
C PRO A 4 -14.35 -20.41 -21.16
N TRP A 5 -13.70 -19.48 -20.44
CA TRP A 5 -13.92 -18.04 -20.60
C TRP A 5 -13.01 -17.37 -21.65
N SER A 6 -12.05 -18.13 -22.19
CA SER A 6 -11.14 -17.72 -23.26
C SER A 6 -10.62 -18.98 -23.97
N ASP A 7 -10.38 -18.89 -25.28
CA ASP A 7 -9.76 -19.96 -26.08
C ASP A 7 -8.23 -19.96 -25.98
N ASP A 8 -7.65 -18.96 -25.31
CA ASP A 8 -6.21 -18.84 -25.14
C ASP A 8 -5.68 -19.88 -24.11
N PRO A 9 -4.73 -20.75 -24.52
CA PRO A 9 -4.24 -21.83 -23.66
C PRO A 9 -3.43 -21.34 -22.45
N ILE A 10 -2.86 -20.13 -22.52
CA ILE A 10 -2.14 -19.52 -21.39
C ILE A 10 -3.16 -19.05 -20.34
N PHE A 11 -4.24 -18.37 -20.76
CA PHE A 11 -5.31 -17.94 -19.86
C PHE A 11 -6.10 -19.10 -19.26
N GLN A 12 -6.28 -20.20 -19.98
CA GLN A 12 -6.93 -21.40 -19.43
C GLN A 12 -6.09 -22.10 -18.36
N LYS A 13 -4.75 -22.02 -18.46
CA LYS A 13 -3.83 -22.78 -17.59
C LYS A 13 -3.37 -22.02 -16.35
N TYR A 14 -3.11 -20.72 -16.48
CA TYR A 14 -2.40 -19.96 -15.44
C TYR A 14 -3.30 -18.94 -14.73
N ALA A 15 -2.98 -18.61 -13.48
CA ALA A 15 -3.72 -17.63 -12.72
C ALA A 15 -3.29 -16.20 -13.07
N PHE A 16 -4.25 -15.42 -13.56
CA PHE A 16 -4.15 -13.99 -13.81
C PHE A 16 -5.03 -13.22 -12.84
N CYS A 17 -4.64 -11.98 -12.56
CA CYS A 17 -5.48 -11.06 -11.80
C CYS A 17 -6.53 -10.41 -12.72
N ASN A 18 -7.51 -9.74 -12.14
CA ASN A 18 -8.49 -8.99 -12.93
C ASN A 18 -7.83 -7.75 -13.56
N THR A 19 -8.33 -7.30 -14.70
CA THR A 19 -7.88 -6.03 -15.30
C THR A 19 -8.18 -4.84 -14.39
N TYR A 20 -9.30 -4.89 -13.68
CA TYR A 20 -9.64 -3.91 -12.65
C TYR A 20 -9.20 -4.41 -11.28
N ARG A 21 -8.23 -3.74 -10.65
CA ARG A 21 -7.70 -4.13 -9.32
C ARG A 21 -8.80 -4.22 -8.27
N VAL A 22 -9.83 -3.38 -8.38
CA VAL A 22 -10.96 -3.36 -7.43
C VAL A 22 -11.72 -4.69 -7.42
N LEU A 23 -11.69 -5.46 -8.51
CA LEU A 23 -12.38 -6.74 -8.64
C LEU A 23 -11.59 -7.92 -8.07
N ASP A 24 -10.32 -7.75 -7.74
CA ASP A 24 -9.53 -8.81 -7.14
C ASP A 24 -10.10 -9.25 -5.78
N LYS A 25 -9.96 -10.55 -5.48
CA LYS A 25 -10.46 -11.18 -4.24
C LYS A 25 -10.05 -10.39 -3.00
N LEU A 26 -8.80 -9.94 -2.94
CA LEU A 26 -8.26 -9.19 -1.81
C LEU A 26 -8.89 -7.79 -1.70
N SER A 27 -9.04 -7.07 -2.81
CA SER A 27 -9.70 -5.75 -2.86
C SER A 27 -11.17 -5.84 -2.46
N GLN A 28 -11.89 -6.83 -2.98
CA GLN A 28 -13.29 -7.08 -2.62
C GLN A 28 -13.45 -7.42 -1.13
N TYR A 29 -12.52 -8.21 -0.57
CA TYR A 29 -12.53 -8.50 0.86
C TYR A 29 -12.25 -7.24 1.70
N LEU A 30 -11.21 -6.48 1.35
CA LEU A 30 -10.89 -5.20 2.00
C LEU A 30 -12.11 -4.25 2.02
N ILE A 31 -12.79 -4.10 0.89
CA ILE A 31 -13.96 -3.22 0.81
C ILE A 31 -15.07 -3.73 1.73
N ARG A 32 -15.52 -4.98 1.57
CA ARG A 32 -16.71 -5.48 2.27
C ARG A 32 -16.50 -5.76 3.76
N GLU A 33 -15.34 -6.31 4.12
CA GLU A 33 -15.10 -6.89 5.44
C GLU A 33 -14.27 -5.99 6.35
N VAL A 34 -13.39 -5.17 5.79
CA VAL A 34 -12.47 -4.32 6.56
C VAL A 34 -12.96 -2.87 6.61
N ILE A 35 -13.36 -2.30 5.47
CA ILE A 35 -13.78 -0.90 5.35
C ILE A 35 -15.23 -0.72 5.80
N GLU A 36 -16.15 -1.48 5.19
CA GLU A 36 -17.60 -1.25 5.32
C GLU A 36 -18.22 -1.83 6.61
N LYS A 37 -17.45 -2.59 7.40
CA LYS A 37 -17.87 -3.13 8.70
C LYS A 37 -17.22 -2.38 9.87
N GLY A 38 -17.92 -2.35 11.01
CA GLY A 38 -17.47 -1.68 12.23
C GLY A 38 -17.63 -0.15 12.21
N PRO A 39 -17.14 0.54 13.26
CA PRO A 39 -17.24 2.00 13.38
C PRO A 39 -16.64 2.72 12.17
N GLN A 40 -17.36 3.74 11.68
CA GLN A 40 -17.04 4.45 10.44
C GLN A 40 -16.31 5.79 10.67
N ASP A 41 -15.92 6.07 11.92
CA ASP A 41 -15.03 7.19 12.22
C ASP A 41 -13.71 7.02 11.46
N LEU A 42 -13.17 8.14 10.98
CA LEU A 42 -12.02 8.15 10.09
C LEU A 42 -10.80 7.40 10.69
N GLN A 43 -10.56 7.60 11.99
CA GLN A 43 -9.48 6.94 12.72
C GLN A 43 -9.66 5.42 12.77
N GLU A 44 -10.89 4.95 12.98
CA GLU A 44 -11.23 3.53 13.08
C GLU A 44 -11.08 2.82 11.73
N VAL A 45 -11.53 3.47 10.64
CA VAL A 45 -11.37 2.93 9.28
C VAL A 45 -9.89 2.88 8.88
N ILE A 46 -9.12 3.95 9.14
CA ILE A 46 -7.68 3.99 8.84
C ILE A 46 -6.94 2.89 9.61
N PHE A 47 -7.22 2.72 10.91
CA PHE A 47 -6.64 1.66 11.72
C PHE A 47 -6.86 0.28 11.09
N ARG A 48 -8.11 -0.05 10.75
CA ARG A 48 -8.46 -1.34 10.14
C ARG A 48 -7.75 -1.56 8.81
N VAL A 49 -7.69 -0.53 7.95
CA VAL A 49 -7.01 -0.63 6.65
C VAL A 49 -5.50 -0.83 6.80
N ILE A 50 -4.84 -0.11 7.71
CA ILE A 50 -3.41 -0.28 7.96
C ILE A 50 -3.15 -1.67 8.54
N LEU A 51 -3.89 -2.07 9.58
CA LEU A 51 -3.76 -3.39 10.20
C LEU A 51 -3.91 -4.51 9.16
N PHE A 52 -4.95 -4.46 8.33
CA PHE A 52 -5.14 -5.43 7.25
C PHE A 52 -3.98 -5.40 6.26
N ASN A 53 -3.49 -4.23 5.89
CA ASN A 53 -2.39 -4.06 4.95
C ASN A 53 -1.06 -4.63 5.46
N LEU A 54 -0.80 -4.67 6.76
CA LEU A 54 0.44 -5.25 7.30
C LEU A 54 0.58 -6.74 6.95
N PHE A 55 -0.53 -7.48 7.03
CA PHE A 55 -0.55 -8.92 6.78
C PHE A 55 -1.00 -9.27 5.35
N THR A 56 -1.88 -8.45 4.77
CA THR A 56 -2.45 -8.61 3.42
C THR A 56 -3.02 -10.03 3.20
N LYS A 57 -3.61 -10.60 4.24
CA LYS A 57 -4.05 -12.01 4.28
C LYS A 57 -5.41 -12.11 4.97
N LEU A 58 -6.37 -12.74 4.29
CA LEU A 58 -7.75 -12.87 4.75
C LEU A 58 -7.83 -13.68 6.04
N GLU A 59 -7.15 -14.82 6.07
CA GLU A 59 -7.18 -15.75 7.19
C GLU A 59 -6.60 -15.12 8.47
N THR A 60 -5.60 -14.25 8.33
CA THR A 60 -5.04 -13.50 9.47
C THR A 60 -6.04 -12.47 10.00
N TRP A 61 -6.79 -11.80 9.11
CA TRP A 61 -7.85 -10.88 9.52
C TRP A 61 -8.99 -11.61 10.23
N GLU A 62 -9.48 -12.70 9.65
CA GLU A 62 -10.56 -13.53 10.20
C GLU A 62 -10.19 -14.08 11.59
N LEU A 63 -8.95 -14.56 11.75
CA LEU A 63 -8.40 -14.99 13.03
C LEU A 63 -8.47 -13.87 14.08
N LEU A 64 -7.99 -12.68 13.75
CA LEU A 64 -7.99 -11.55 14.69
C LEU A 64 -9.43 -11.16 15.08
N VAL A 65 -10.34 -11.09 14.11
CA VAL A 65 -11.76 -10.80 14.37
C VAL A 65 -12.40 -11.87 15.26
N HIS A 66 -12.09 -13.15 15.01
CA HIS A 66 -12.63 -14.25 15.80
C HIS A 66 -12.17 -14.22 17.26
N GLU A 67 -10.88 -13.97 17.48
CA GLU A 67 -10.27 -14.06 18.82
C GLU A 67 -10.42 -12.77 19.64
N LEU A 68 -10.45 -11.61 18.99
CA LEU A 68 -10.44 -10.30 19.64
C LEU A 68 -11.77 -9.55 19.49
N GLY A 69 -12.68 -10.07 18.68
CA GLY A 69 -13.94 -9.40 18.33
C GLY A 69 -13.73 -8.25 17.33
N PRO A 70 -14.64 -7.24 17.32
CA PRO A 70 -14.50 -6.09 16.44
C PRO A 70 -13.16 -5.39 16.62
N LEU A 71 -12.39 -5.31 15.53
CA LEU A 71 -11.07 -4.68 15.54
C LEU A 71 -11.22 -3.16 15.46
N THR A 72 -11.08 -2.50 16.61
CA THR A 72 -11.19 -1.04 16.74
C THR A 72 -9.93 -0.45 17.36
N TRP A 73 -9.53 0.75 16.94
CA TRP A 73 -8.42 1.48 17.54
C TRP A 73 -8.69 1.79 19.01
N ALA A 74 -9.93 2.20 19.36
CA ALA A 74 -10.30 2.53 20.73
C ALA A 74 -10.10 1.37 21.74
N ARG A 75 -10.08 0.11 21.28
CA ARG A 75 -9.90 -1.09 22.12
C ARG A 75 -8.58 -1.81 21.83
N TYR A 76 -7.76 -1.28 20.94
CA TYR A 76 -6.51 -1.91 20.53
C TYR A 76 -5.53 -1.98 21.71
N LYS A 77 -4.97 -3.18 21.92
CA LYS A 77 -3.89 -3.44 22.87
C LYS A 77 -2.90 -4.37 22.20
N ARG A 78 -1.65 -3.91 22.01
CA ARG A 78 -0.62 -4.64 21.27
C ARG A 78 -0.43 -6.08 21.77
N GLU A 79 -0.46 -6.25 23.10
CA GLU A 79 -0.21 -7.52 23.79
C GLU A 79 -1.23 -8.59 23.41
N ASP A 80 -2.50 -8.20 23.22
CA ASP A 80 -3.57 -9.12 22.83
C ASP A 80 -3.37 -9.60 21.38
N TYR A 81 -3.01 -8.70 20.48
CA TYR A 81 -2.71 -9.04 19.08
C TYR A 81 -1.45 -9.89 18.97
N TYR A 82 -0.40 -9.54 19.70
CA TYR A 82 0.84 -10.32 19.77
C TYR A 82 0.56 -11.75 20.22
N ARG A 83 -0.23 -11.95 21.29
CA ARG A 83 -0.58 -13.27 21.81
C ARG A 83 -1.26 -14.15 20.75
N VAL A 84 -2.26 -13.60 20.05
CA VAL A 84 -3.00 -14.33 19.00
C VAL A 84 -2.08 -14.69 17.81
N LEU A 85 -1.32 -13.71 17.31
CA LEU A 85 -0.46 -13.89 16.14
C LEU A 85 0.72 -14.84 16.43
N SER A 86 1.35 -14.71 17.60
CA SER A 86 2.46 -15.58 18.03
C SER A 86 2.01 -17.03 18.18
N ARG A 87 0.83 -17.28 18.76
CA ARG A 87 0.28 -18.64 18.91
C ARG A 87 0.18 -19.36 17.56
N VAL A 88 -0.39 -18.68 16.57
CA VAL A 88 -0.63 -19.25 15.23
C VAL A 88 0.67 -19.38 14.44
N ARG A 89 1.59 -18.42 14.57
CA ARG A 89 2.94 -18.53 13.98
C ARG A 89 3.72 -19.72 14.55
N ASN A 90 3.66 -19.96 15.85
CA ASN A 90 4.43 -21.02 16.51
C ASN A 90 3.99 -22.44 16.11
N VAL A 91 2.75 -22.60 15.64
CA VAL A 91 2.26 -23.86 15.06
C VAL A 91 2.47 -23.94 13.54
N GLY A 92 3.27 -23.04 12.96
CA GLY A 92 3.69 -23.10 11.55
C GLY A 92 2.72 -22.46 10.55
N MET A 93 1.66 -21.79 11.00
CA MET A 93 0.73 -21.12 10.09
C MET A 93 1.27 -19.76 9.64
N PRO A 94 1.34 -19.48 8.32
CA PRO A 94 1.87 -18.22 7.82
C PRO A 94 0.91 -17.07 8.11
N LEU A 95 1.42 -15.96 8.68
CA LEU A 95 0.64 -14.76 8.96
C LEU A 95 0.51 -13.82 7.76
N TYR A 96 1.41 -13.93 6.80
CA TYR A 96 1.50 -13.05 5.64
C TYR A 96 1.14 -13.82 4.37
N THR A 97 0.66 -13.10 3.37
CA THR A 97 0.54 -13.63 2.00
C THR A 97 1.93 -13.77 1.35
N GLY A 98 2.04 -14.63 0.33
CA GLY A 98 3.24 -14.78 -0.48
C GLY A 98 3.50 -13.62 -1.45
N ALA A 99 2.50 -12.78 -1.70
CA ALA A 99 2.60 -11.56 -2.52
C ALA A 99 2.62 -10.31 -1.63
N PHE A 100 3.03 -9.15 -2.14
CA PHE A 100 2.98 -7.87 -1.38
C PHE A 100 3.71 -7.89 -0.02
N GLN A 101 4.76 -8.72 0.10
CA GLN A 101 5.53 -8.89 1.32
C GLN A 101 6.21 -7.58 1.72
N LYS A 102 6.12 -7.25 3.00
CA LYS A 102 6.71 -6.07 3.61
C LYS A 102 7.81 -6.55 4.56
N PRO A 103 9.09 -6.19 4.36
CA PRO A 103 10.12 -6.47 5.33
C PRO A 103 9.70 -5.86 6.67
N ALA A 104 9.84 -6.56 7.79
CA ALA A 104 9.48 -5.94 9.06
C ALA A 104 10.45 -4.78 9.39
N PRO A 105 9.94 -3.67 9.94
CA PRO A 105 10.80 -2.63 10.48
C PRO A 105 11.61 -3.18 11.67
N LYS A 106 12.77 -2.59 11.96
CA LYS A 106 13.70 -3.10 12.98
C LYS A 106 13.45 -2.47 14.36
N PHE A 107 12.26 -2.61 14.92
CA PHE A 107 11.92 -1.97 16.21
C PHE A 107 12.43 -2.71 17.45
N GLY A 108 13.54 -3.45 17.32
CA GLY A 108 14.18 -4.17 18.44
C GLY A 108 13.54 -5.51 18.81
N PHE A 109 12.39 -5.87 18.22
CA PHE A 109 11.78 -7.18 18.46
C PHE A 109 12.31 -8.24 17.49
N GLN A 110 12.46 -9.47 17.97
CA GLN A 110 12.86 -10.61 17.13
C GLN A 110 11.75 -11.00 16.14
N GLU A 111 10.50 -10.81 16.54
CA GLU A 111 9.34 -11.18 15.76
C GLU A 111 8.88 -10.10 14.80
N ALA A 112 8.86 -10.44 13.50
CA ALA A 112 8.38 -9.56 12.43
C ALA A 112 6.98 -9.00 12.66
N HIS A 113 6.04 -9.82 13.18
CA HIS A 113 4.66 -9.39 13.43
C HIS A 113 4.56 -8.38 14.57
N LEU A 114 5.41 -8.48 15.59
CA LEU A 114 5.43 -7.50 16.68
C LEU A 114 6.00 -6.16 16.19
N ASN A 115 7.06 -6.20 15.37
CA ASN A 115 7.56 -4.99 14.71
C ASN A 115 6.50 -4.32 13.81
N HIS A 116 5.70 -5.10 13.06
CA HIS A 116 4.59 -4.53 12.29
C HIS A 116 3.50 -3.91 13.16
N LEU A 117 3.15 -4.51 14.30
CA LEU A 117 2.20 -3.91 15.24
C LEU A 117 2.72 -2.58 15.81
N CYS A 118 4.03 -2.45 16.04
CA CYS A 118 4.57 -1.15 16.44
C CYS A 118 4.56 -0.13 15.31
N LEU A 119 4.73 -0.55 14.04
CA LEU A 119 4.55 0.34 12.89
C LEU A 119 3.12 0.90 12.84
N LEU A 120 2.14 0.04 13.13
CA LEU A 120 0.73 0.45 13.21
C LEU A 120 0.54 1.56 14.25
N GLU A 121 1.06 1.37 15.46
CA GLU A 121 0.99 2.35 16.56
C GLU A 121 1.58 3.70 16.13
N VAL A 122 2.80 3.67 15.59
CA VAL A 122 3.49 4.86 15.07
C VAL A 122 2.66 5.60 14.03
N LEU A 123 2.09 4.87 13.06
CA LEU A 123 1.26 5.46 12.02
C LEU A 123 -0.04 6.06 12.58
N MET A 124 -0.65 5.42 13.58
CA MET A 124 -1.88 5.90 14.21
C MET A 124 -1.65 7.13 15.10
N GLU A 125 -0.50 7.22 15.77
CA GLU A 125 -0.16 8.31 16.68
C GLU A 125 0.35 9.57 15.95
N ALA A 126 0.82 9.46 14.71
CA ALA A 126 1.42 10.56 13.95
C ALA A 126 0.41 11.57 13.32
N GLN A 127 -0.76 11.75 13.96
CA GLN A 127 -1.88 12.58 13.48
C GLN A 127 -2.32 12.25 12.04
N LEU A 128 -2.18 10.98 11.64
CA LEU A 128 -2.42 10.52 10.28
C LEU A 128 -3.79 10.93 9.72
N PRO A 129 -4.92 10.83 10.46
CA PRO A 129 -6.21 11.25 9.94
C PRO A 129 -6.25 12.73 9.48
N ALA A 130 -5.59 13.63 10.21
CA ALA A 130 -5.52 15.04 9.85
C ALA A 130 -4.64 15.25 8.61
N ARG A 131 -3.50 14.55 8.52
CA ARG A 131 -2.61 14.59 7.36
C ARG A 131 -3.31 14.12 6.09
N LEU A 132 -4.01 12.98 6.15
CA LEU A 132 -4.75 12.44 4.99
C LEU A 132 -5.85 13.40 4.52
N ARG A 133 -6.56 14.04 5.46
CA ARG A 133 -7.63 15.00 5.15
C ARG A 133 -7.11 16.27 4.46
N ASN A 134 -5.93 16.74 4.88
CA ASN A 134 -5.36 18.01 4.42
C ASN A 134 -4.46 17.86 3.18
N ALA A 135 -4.19 16.63 2.74
CA ALA A 135 -3.38 16.38 1.55
C ALA A 135 -4.05 16.98 0.30
N LYS A 136 -3.28 17.77 -0.45
CA LYS A 136 -3.70 18.36 -1.72
C LYS A 136 -3.48 17.39 -2.86
N TYR A 137 -2.44 16.55 -2.77
CA TYR A 137 -2.06 15.57 -3.78
C TYR A 137 -1.86 14.18 -3.18
N LEU A 138 -2.23 13.15 -3.94
CA LEU A 138 -2.04 11.76 -3.50
C LEU A 138 -0.54 11.41 -3.37
N ALA A 139 0.33 12.12 -4.11
CA ALA A 139 1.79 12.03 -3.99
C ALA A 139 2.31 12.44 -2.60
N GLU A 140 1.69 13.42 -1.92
CA GLU A 140 2.10 13.84 -0.56
C GLU A 140 1.81 12.75 0.46
N VAL A 141 0.68 12.05 0.30
CA VAL A 141 0.31 10.91 1.14
C VAL A 141 1.28 9.75 0.90
N TYR A 142 1.60 9.48 -0.36
CA TYR A 142 2.56 8.45 -0.74
C TYR A 142 3.95 8.76 -0.17
N ASP A 143 4.46 9.97 -0.34
CA ASP A 143 5.76 10.42 0.19
C ASP A 143 5.83 10.24 1.71
N TYR A 144 4.76 10.67 2.40
CA TYR A 144 4.65 10.49 3.84
C TYR A 144 4.79 9.01 4.25
N PHE A 145 4.03 8.10 3.65
CA PHE A 145 4.16 6.67 3.99
C PHE A 145 5.49 6.07 3.54
N LEU A 146 6.04 6.50 2.40
CA LEU A 146 7.33 6.02 1.87
C LEU A 146 8.48 6.33 2.83
N SER A 147 8.35 7.41 3.60
CA SER A 147 9.37 7.83 4.54
C SER A 147 9.51 6.92 5.77
N PHE A 148 8.54 6.06 6.06
CA PHE A 148 8.64 5.17 7.21
C PHE A 148 9.61 4.00 6.96
N PRO A 149 10.33 3.53 8.00
CA PRO A 149 11.08 2.28 7.92
C PRO A 149 10.20 1.14 7.41
N SER A 150 10.78 0.17 6.70
CA SER A 150 10.07 -0.99 6.10
C SER A 150 9.14 -0.68 4.92
N MET A 151 8.74 0.57 4.71
CA MET A 151 7.91 0.97 3.57
C MET A 151 8.76 1.13 2.31
N GLY A 152 8.58 0.21 1.36
CA GLY A 152 9.14 0.29 -0.01
C GLY A 152 8.12 0.86 -0.99
N GLU A 153 8.58 1.41 -2.10
CA GLU A 153 7.75 2.10 -3.11
C GLU A 153 6.46 1.35 -3.46
N PHE A 154 6.59 0.09 -3.85
CA PHE A 154 5.44 -0.74 -4.21
C PHE A 154 4.47 -0.96 -3.05
N SER A 155 4.98 -1.38 -1.87
CA SER A 155 4.12 -1.62 -0.70
C SER A 155 3.42 -0.36 -0.20
N THR A 156 4.09 0.80 -0.30
CA THR A 156 3.52 2.10 0.02
C THR A 156 2.38 2.42 -0.94
N TYR A 157 2.61 2.26 -2.24
CA TYR A 157 1.58 2.52 -3.24
C TYR A 157 0.34 1.64 -3.02
N GLN A 158 0.52 0.36 -2.68
CA GLN A 158 -0.60 -0.52 -2.35
C GLN A 158 -1.41 -0.06 -1.12
N LEU A 159 -0.75 0.44 -0.06
CA LEU A 159 -1.43 1.01 1.10
C LEU A 159 -2.24 2.26 0.71
N VAL A 160 -1.62 3.17 -0.05
CA VAL A 160 -2.28 4.40 -0.52
C VAL A 160 -3.52 4.05 -1.34
N LEU A 161 -3.43 3.12 -2.28
CA LEU A 161 -4.56 2.63 -3.07
C LEU A 161 -5.67 2.05 -2.18
N ASN A 162 -5.34 1.23 -1.18
CA ASN A 162 -6.31 0.70 -0.22
C ASN A 162 -7.05 1.82 0.53
N LEU A 163 -6.35 2.89 0.92
CA LEU A 163 -6.95 4.04 1.57
C LEU A 163 -7.86 4.84 0.63
N THR A 164 -7.62 4.84 -0.70
CA THR A 164 -8.53 5.48 -1.68
C THR A 164 -9.88 4.78 -1.84
N TYR A 165 -10.04 3.57 -1.31
CA TYR A 165 -11.35 2.90 -1.21
C TYR A 165 -12.17 3.40 -0.02
N THR A 166 -11.57 4.19 0.86
CA THR A 166 -12.23 4.79 2.03
C THR A 166 -12.56 6.27 1.78
N LYS A 167 -13.42 6.85 2.63
CA LYS A 167 -13.69 8.30 2.60
C LYS A 167 -12.50 9.17 3.03
N ALA A 168 -11.40 8.56 3.51
CA ALA A 168 -10.19 9.27 3.92
C ALA A 168 -9.50 9.98 2.76
N LEU A 169 -9.52 9.36 1.57
CA LEU A 169 -8.79 9.82 0.39
C LEU A 169 -9.69 9.81 -0.84
N ASN A 170 -10.37 10.93 -1.09
CA ASN A 170 -11.25 11.12 -2.25
C ASN A 170 -10.50 11.67 -3.47
N PHE A 171 -9.42 11.01 -3.88
CA PHE A 171 -8.62 11.34 -5.07
C PHE A 171 -9.16 10.64 -6.33
N SER A 172 -9.01 11.26 -7.50
CA SER A 172 -9.33 10.61 -8.77
C SER A 172 -8.40 9.41 -8.99
N GLY A 173 -8.87 8.37 -9.69
CA GLY A 173 -8.00 7.28 -10.12
C GLY A 173 -6.95 7.72 -11.14
N MET A 174 -7.07 8.95 -11.65
CA MET A 174 -6.11 9.60 -12.55
C MET A 174 -5.09 10.49 -11.84
N ASP A 175 -5.07 10.54 -10.50
CA ASP A 175 -4.19 11.48 -9.79
C ASP A 175 -2.74 10.99 -9.74
N PHE A 176 -2.51 9.73 -9.36
CA PHE A 176 -1.17 9.25 -9.02
C PHE A 176 -0.99 7.74 -9.26
N VAL A 177 0.18 7.37 -9.76
CA VAL A 177 0.59 5.98 -9.97
C VAL A 177 2.08 5.82 -9.73
N ILE A 178 2.47 4.64 -9.29
CA ILE A 178 3.86 4.20 -9.19
C ILE A 178 3.94 2.85 -9.88
N ALA A 179 4.84 2.71 -10.85
CA ALA A 179 5.03 1.44 -11.55
C ALA A 179 5.58 0.39 -10.57
N GLY A 180 4.82 -0.67 -10.32
CA GLY A 180 5.29 -1.82 -9.57
C GLY A 180 6.31 -2.64 -10.36
N PRO A 181 7.09 -3.52 -9.71
CA PRO A 181 8.12 -4.32 -10.38
C PRO A 181 7.60 -5.16 -11.56
N GLY A 182 6.35 -5.62 -11.47
CA GLY A 182 5.68 -6.35 -12.56
C GLY A 182 5.32 -5.44 -13.72
N ALA A 183 4.72 -4.27 -13.44
CA ALA A 183 4.36 -3.28 -14.44
C ALA A 183 5.60 -2.73 -15.18
N SER A 184 6.67 -2.37 -14.45
CA SER A 184 7.94 -1.94 -15.04
C SER A 184 8.54 -3.04 -15.95
N SER A 185 8.47 -4.32 -15.53
CA SER A 185 8.89 -5.44 -16.38
C SER A 185 8.02 -5.55 -17.63
N GLY A 186 6.69 -5.36 -17.51
CA GLY A 186 5.75 -5.37 -18.63
C GLY A 186 6.05 -4.27 -19.64
N LEU A 187 6.26 -3.04 -19.17
CA LEU A 187 6.69 -1.91 -19.99
C LEU A 187 8.04 -2.21 -20.66
N GLY A 188 8.99 -2.79 -19.94
CA GLY A 188 10.27 -3.24 -20.48
C GLY A 188 10.14 -4.22 -21.64
N LYS A 189 9.16 -5.13 -21.57
CA LYS A 189 8.86 -6.07 -22.68
C LYS A 189 8.16 -5.39 -23.86
N MET A 190 7.31 -4.40 -23.61
CA MET A 190 6.58 -3.67 -24.66
C MET A 190 7.47 -2.69 -25.43
N PHE A 191 8.34 -1.95 -24.71
CA PHE A 191 9.08 -0.81 -25.27
C PHE A 191 10.60 -1.01 -25.33
N GLY A 192 11.10 -2.14 -24.82
CA GLY A 192 12.51 -2.47 -24.75
C GLY A 192 13.15 -1.98 -23.45
N GLN A 193 13.61 -2.92 -22.61
CA GLN A 193 14.17 -2.64 -21.28
C GLN A 193 15.38 -1.70 -21.32
N GLN A 194 16.31 -1.92 -22.26
CA GLN A 194 17.50 -1.09 -22.37
C GLN A 194 17.14 0.36 -22.70
N LYS A 195 16.22 0.56 -23.64
CA LYS A 195 15.73 1.89 -24.02
C LYS A 195 15.06 2.60 -22.85
N LEU A 196 14.20 1.91 -22.11
CA LEU A 196 13.59 2.48 -20.91
C LEU A 196 14.63 2.84 -19.84
N ASN A 197 15.63 1.99 -19.61
CA ASN A 197 16.68 2.29 -18.64
C ASN A 197 17.47 3.54 -19.02
N THR A 198 17.84 3.70 -20.30
CA THR A 198 18.52 4.92 -20.77
C THR A 198 17.65 6.16 -20.61
N ILE A 199 16.35 6.09 -20.91
CA ILE A 199 15.46 7.25 -20.75
C ILE A 199 15.29 7.61 -19.26
N LYS A 200 15.24 6.62 -18.37
CA LYS A 200 15.11 6.86 -16.92
C LYS A 200 16.25 7.69 -16.32
N GLU A 201 17.43 7.71 -16.94
CA GLU A 201 18.57 8.50 -16.49
C GLU A 201 18.27 10.02 -16.56
N SER A 202 17.53 10.47 -17.58
CA SER A 202 17.10 11.87 -17.74
C SER A 202 15.63 12.12 -17.38
N HIS A 203 14.79 11.09 -17.41
CA HIS A 203 13.35 11.15 -17.15
C HIS A 203 12.93 10.01 -16.19
N PRO A 204 13.15 10.16 -14.87
CA PRO A 204 12.91 9.10 -13.89
C PRO A 204 11.45 8.63 -13.79
N ASP A 205 10.50 9.41 -14.33
CA ASP A 205 9.06 9.19 -14.21
C ASP A 205 8.43 8.63 -15.48
N ILE A 206 9.26 8.23 -16.46
CA ILE A 206 8.81 7.79 -17.78
C ILE A 206 7.83 6.61 -17.72
N GLU A 207 7.95 5.70 -16.76
CA GLU A 207 7.04 4.56 -16.64
C GLU A 207 5.64 5.02 -16.20
N GLU A 208 5.56 5.95 -15.26
CA GLU A 208 4.32 6.56 -14.80
C GLU A 208 3.67 7.41 -15.90
N GLU A 209 4.48 8.13 -16.70
CA GLU A 209 4.00 8.84 -17.89
C GLU A 209 3.43 7.89 -18.95
N LEU A 210 4.10 6.75 -19.21
CA LEU A 210 3.61 5.73 -20.14
C LEU A 210 2.31 5.09 -19.65
N ILE A 211 2.19 4.78 -18.36
CA ILE A 211 0.95 4.27 -17.77
C ILE A 211 -0.19 5.27 -17.96
N ARG A 212 0.08 6.55 -17.69
CA ARG A 212 -0.90 7.63 -17.87
C ARG A 212 -1.29 7.80 -19.32
N TRP A 213 -0.33 7.76 -20.24
CA TRP A 213 -0.60 7.82 -21.67
C TRP A 213 -1.47 6.64 -22.12
N LEU A 214 -1.18 5.42 -21.68
CA LEU A 214 -1.98 4.23 -21.98
C LEU A 214 -3.41 4.37 -21.47
N ALA A 215 -3.60 4.82 -20.22
CA ALA A 215 -4.93 5.05 -19.65
C ALA A 215 -5.71 6.12 -20.43
N MET A 216 -5.09 7.25 -20.77
CA MET A 216 -5.74 8.33 -21.52
C MET A 216 -6.09 7.95 -22.96
N ASN A 217 -5.33 7.03 -23.57
CA ASN A 217 -5.50 6.64 -24.97
C ASN A 217 -6.26 5.31 -25.16
N GLN A 218 -6.66 4.63 -24.07
CA GLN A 218 -7.21 3.26 -24.13
C GLN A 218 -8.36 3.11 -25.14
N ASN A 219 -9.32 4.04 -25.15
CA ASN A 219 -10.48 3.97 -26.06
C ASN A 219 -10.07 4.07 -27.54
N ALA A 220 -9.13 4.96 -27.85
CA ALA A 220 -8.61 5.10 -29.20
C ALA A 220 -7.83 3.84 -29.62
N GLN A 221 -7.10 3.21 -28.69
CA GLN A 221 -6.35 1.98 -28.97
C GLN A 221 -7.27 0.77 -29.16
N PHE A 222 -8.30 0.60 -28.32
CA PHE A 222 -9.31 -0.45 -28.52
C PHE A 222 -9.99 -0.29 -29.87
N LYS A 223 -10.43 0.93 -30.23
CA LYS A 223 -11.01 1.22 -31.55
C LYS A 223 -10.04 0.91 -32.70
N ARG A 224 -8.78 1.33 -32.59
CA ARG A 224 -7.74 1.07 -33.60
C ARG A 224 -7.53 -0.43 -33.84
N LEU A 225 -7.66 -1.24 -32.79
CA LEU A 225 -7.51 -2.70 -32.84
C LEU A 225 -8.82 -3.43 -33.19
N GLY A 226 -9.95 -2.72 -33.36
CA GLY A 226 -11.25 -3.34 -33.58
C GLY A 226 -11.76 -4.14 -32.36
N LEU A 227 -11.32 -3.77 -31.15
CA LEU A 227 -11.71 -4.44 -29.91
C LEU A 227 -12.83 -3.65 -29.21
N GLU A 228 -13.85 -4.36 -28.76
CA GLU A 228 -14.88 -3.79 -27.88
C GLU A 228 -14.49 -3.97 -26.42
N PHE A 229 -14.36 -2.85 -25.70
CA PHE A 229 -14.10 -2.84 -24.27
C PHE A 229 -15.32 -2.29 -23.53
N THR A 230 -15.92 -3.11 -22.68
CA THR A 230 -17.20 -2.80 -22.01
C THR A 230 -17.04 -1.95 -20.75
N GLY A 231 -15.82 -1.79 -20.24
CA GLY A 231 -15.56 -1.07 -19.01
C GLY A 231 -16.06 -1.78 -17.74
N LEU A 232 -15.95 -1.11 -16.61
CA LEU A 232 -16.37 -1.63 -15.32
C LEU A 232 -17.82 -1.25 -14.99
N GLY A 233 -18.65 -2.28 -14.80
CA GLY A 233 -20.03 -2.15 -14.33
C GLY A 233 -20.97 -1.49 -15.33
N PRO A 234 -22.22 -1.19 -14.93
CA PRO A 234 -23.25 -0.67 -15.84
C PRO A 234 -22.98 0.75 -16.35
N LYS A 235 -22.03 1.46 -15.73
CA LYS A 235 -21.58 2.79 -16.17
C LYS A 235 -20.40 2.73 -17.15
N CYS A 236 -19.94 1.53 -17.51
CA CYS A 236 -18.83 1.29 -18.42
C CYS A 236 -17.59 2.12 -18.05
N LEU A 237 -17.21 2.13 -16.76
CA LEU A 237 -16.10 2.97 -16.31
C LEU A 237 -14.80 2.54 -17.00
N PRO A 238 -14.00 3.46 -17.57
CA PRO A 238 -12.72 3.12 -18.18
C PRO A 238 -11.72 2.64 -17.12
N MET A 239 -10.61 2.04 -17.55
CA MET A 239 -9.49 1.72 -16.65
C MET A 239 -8.84 3.01 -16.17
N ASP A 240 -8.65 3.15 -14.85
CA ASP A 240 -7.84 4.22 -14.28
C ASP A 240 -6.35 3.81 -14.26
N LEU A 241 -5.47 4.70 -13.78
CA LEU A 241 -4.02 4.46 -13.79
C LEU A 241 -3.62 3.16 -13.09
N VAL A 242 -4.26 2.85 -11.97
CA VAL A 242 -3.99 1.63 -11.20
C VAL A 242 -4.37 0.38 -11.97
N ASP A 243 -5.44 0.42 -12.74
CA ASP A 243 -5.91 -0.74 -13.52
C ASP A 243 -4.98 -0.99 -14.71
N VAL A 244 -4.44 0.08 -15.31
CA VAL A 244 -3.41 -0.02 -16.35
C VAL A 244 -2.08 -0.53 -15.78
N GLU A 245 -1.61 0.00 -14.64
CA GLU A 245 -0.43 -0.50 -13.93
C GLU A 245 -0.58 -2.00 -13.62
N HIS A 246 -1.74 -2.37 -13.10
CA HIS A 246 -2.05 -3.76 -12.77
C HIS A 246 -2.07 -4.66 -14.01
N THR A 247 -2.68 -4.20 -15.10
CA THR A 247 -2.71 -4.91 -16.38
C THR A 247 -1.30 -5.10 -16.97
N LEU A 248 -0.41 -4.11 -16.83
CA LEU A 248 0.99 -4.23 -17.27
C LEU A 248 1.77 -5.31 -16.51
N CYS A 249 1.45 -5.54 -15.23
CA CYS A 249 1.99 -6.69 -14.49
C CYS A 249 1.55 -8.03 -15.11
N GLU A 250 0.30 -8.10 -15.59
CA GLU A 250 -0.24 -9.27 -16.26
C GLU A 250 0.31 -9.43 -17.69
N VAL A 251 0.63 -8.32 -18.39
CA VAL A 251 1.39 -8.34 -19.66
C VAL A 251 2.76 -8.98 -19.45
N ASP A 252 3.50 -8.59 -18.41
CA ASP A 252 4.77 -9.25 -18.08
C ASP A 252 4.57 -10.75 -17.89
N LYS A 253 3.58 -11.14 -17.09
CA LYS A 253 3.27 -12.54 -16.79
C LYS A 253 2.95 -13.33 -18.06
N TYR A 254 2.02 -12.83 -18.88
CA TYR A 254 1.58 -13.46 -20.13
C TYR A 254 2.73 -13.61 -21.13
N ALA A 255 3.53 -12.54 -21.32
CA ALA A 255 4.63 -12.54 -22.27
C ALA A 255 5.74 -13.55 -21.93
N ARG A 256 5.87 -14.01 -20.67
CA ARG A 256 6.81 -15.11 -20.31
C ARG A 256 6.52 -16.40 -21.08
N LYS A 257 5.26 -16.63 -21.48
CA LYS A 257 4.84 -17.81 -22.23
C LYS A 257 4.58 -17.53 -23.70
N ALA A 258 3.91 -16.42 -24.02
CA ALA A 258 3.63 -16.06 -25.41
C ALA A 258 4.87 -15.59 -26.18
N HIS A 259 5.84 -14.97 -25.49
CA HIS A 259 7.03 -14.35 -26.09
C HIS A 259 8.31 -14.68 -25.30
N PRO A 260 8.72 -15.96 -25.22
CA PRO A 260 9.85 -16.39 -24.37
C PRO A 260 11.21 -15.80 -24.78
N SER A 261 11.34 -15.28 -26.00
CA SER A 261 12.53 -14.55 -26.45
C SER A 261 12.66 -13.16 -25.81
N VAL A 262 11.56 -12.54 -25.38
CA VAL A 262 11.55 -11.23 -24.71
C VAL A 262 11.72 -11.45 -23.20
N LYS A 263 12.98 -11.47 -22.77
CA LYS A 263 13.34 -11.80 -21.38
C LYS A 263 13.06 -10.65 -20.42
N GLY A 264 12.46 -10.98 -19.29
CA GLY A 264 12.40 -10.13 -18.09
C GLY A 264 13.11 -10.80 -16.91
N LYS A 265 13.04 -10.21 -15.72
CA LYS A 265 13.66 -10.81 -14.50
C LYS A 265 13.05 -12.16 -14.13
N ARG A 266 11.76 -12.37 -14.44
CA ARG A 266 11.03 -13.62 -14.14
C ARG A 266 10.73 -14.35 -15.45
N LEU A 267 11.01 -15.66 -15.47
CA LEU A 267 10.90 -16.50 -16.67
C LEU A 267 9.67 -17.42 -16.65
N GLU A 268 9.13 -17.73 -15.48
CA GLU A 268 8.06 -18.71 -15.32
C GLU A 268 6.79 -18.12 -14.70
N ILE A 269 5.67 -18.79 -14.93
CA ILE A 269 4.41 -18.58 -14.21
C ILE A 269 4.21 -19.80 -13.32
N ARG A 270 4.27 -19.61 -12.00
CA ARG A 270 4.17 -20.69 -11.02
C ARG A 270 2.72 -21.01 -10.64
N ALA A 271 1.85 -20.01 -10.61
CA ALA A 271 0.46 -20.17 -10.19
C ALA A 271 -0.39 -20.73 -11.34
N VAL A 272 -0.85 -21.96 -11.18
CA VAL A 272 -1.83 -22.62 -12.07
C VAL A 272 -3.22 -22.19 -11.64
N PHE A 273 -4.09 -21.93 -12.61
CA PHE A 273 -5.49 -21.61 -12.35
C PHE A 273 -6.28 -22.90 -12.13
N ASN A 274 -6.99 -22.97 -11.01
CA ASN A 274 -7.94 -24.05 -10.73
C ASN A 274 -9.32 -23.41 -10.51
N PRO A 275 -10.32 -23.72 -11.34
CA PRO A 275 -11.67 -23.18 -11.15
C PRO A 275 -12.23 -23.64 -9.81
N THR A 276 -12.88 -22.72 -9.11
CA THR A 276 -13.56 -23.01 -7.84
C THR A 276 -15.06 -23.06 -8.05
N THR A 277 -15.73 -23.98 -7.34
CA THR A 277 -17.19 -24.07 -7.28
C THR A 277 -17.78 -23.14 -6.23
N VAL A 278 -16.93 -22.47 -5.43
CA VAL A 278 -17.36 -21.53 -4.41
C VAL A 278 -18.04 -20.33 -5.06
N THR A 279 -19.27 -20.06 -4.63
CA THR A 279 -19.97 -18.83 -5.01
C THR A 279 -19.34 -17.65 -4.27
N PHE A 280 -18.80 -16.69 -5.01
CA PHE A 280 -18.32 -15.44 -4.43
C PHE A 280 -19.48 -14.50 -4.13
N PRO A 281 -19.43 -13.72 -3.05
CA PRO A 281 -20.47 -12.72 -2.81
C PRO A 281 -20.42 -11.64 -3.89
N PRO A 282 -21.51 -10.91 -4.13
CA PRO A 282 -21.60 -9.90 -5.18
C PRO A 282 -20.45 -8.88 -5.11
N ILE A 283 -20.08 -8.39 -6.28
CA ILE A 283 -19.09 -7.32 -6.41
C ILE A 283 -19.62 -6.05 -5.74
N VAL A 284 -18.78 -5.44 -4.92
CA VAL A 284 -19.06 -4.14 -4.28
C VAL A 284 -17.99 -3.15 -4.71
N LEU A 285 -18.42 -2.00 -5.24
CA LEU A 285 -17.53 -0.88 -5.52
C LEU A 285 -17.41 0.01 -4.27
N PRO A 286 -16.25 0.65 -4.03
CA PRO A 286 -16.06 1.50 -2.87
C PRO A 286 -17.08 2.62 -2.80
N LYS A 287 -17.75 2.81 -1.65
CA LYS A 287 -18.70 3.94 -1.48
C LYS A 287 -18.02 5.30 -1.65
N ALA A 288 -16.72 5.38 -1.35
CA ALA A 288 -15.89 6.57 -1.56
C ALA A 288 -15.88 7.05 -3.02
N TRP A 289 -16.12 6.16 -3.99
CA TRP A 289 -16.16 6.50 -5.41
C TRP A 289 -17.32 7.43 -5.78
N ASN A 290 -18.35 7.54 -4.94
CA ASN A 290 -19.46 8.47 -5.14
C ASN A 290 -19.10 9.93 -4.80
N SER A 291 -17.94 10.20 -4.20
CA SER A 291 -17.52 11.56 -3.86
C SER A 291 -17.28 12.40 -5.11
N PRO A 292 -17.92 13.59 -5.24
CA PRO A 292 -17.67 14.50 -6.37
C PRO A 292 -16.20 14.94 -6.49
N GLN A 293 -15.46 14.94 -5.37
CA GLN A 293 -14.04 15.31 -5.34
C GLN A 293 -13.17 14.41 -6.24
N ARG A 294 -13.60 13.16 -6.47
CA ARG A 294 -12.89 12.22 -7.34
C ARG A 294 -13.02 12.53 -8.83
N LYS A 295 -13.89 13.46 -9.22
CA LYS A 295 -13.98 13.95 -10.61
C LYS A 295 -12.90 14.98 -10.93
N VAL A 296 -12.26 15.55 -9.90
CA VAL A 296 -11.20 16.54 -10.05
C VAL A 296 -9.85 15.82 -10.07
N VAL A 297 -9.15 15.93 -11.20
CA VAL A 297 -7.80 15.39 -11.36
C VAL A 297 -6.78 16.35 -10.76
N ARG A 298 -5.91 15.84 -9.90
CA ARG A 298 -4.87 16.57 -9.14
C ARG A 298 -3.52 15.89 -9.36
N ILE A 299 -2.89 16.23 -10.48
CA ILE A 299 -1.56 15.74 -10.81
C ILE A 299 -0.53 16.51 -9.97
N TRP A 300 0.36 15.77 -9.33
CA TRP A 300 1.46 16.35 -8.56
C TRP A 300 2.41 17.15 -9.48
N PRO A 301 2.66 18.44 -9.19
CA PRO A 301 3.52 19.28 -10.03
C PRO A 301 5.02 19.18 -9.68
N GLY A 302 5.36 18.56 -8.55
CA GLY A 302 6.74 18.42 -8.09
C GLY A 302 7.46 17.21 -8.69
N PRO A 303 8.74 16.99 -8.35
CA PRO A 303 9.45 15.79 -8.73
C PRO A 303 8.78 14.55 -8.12
N ARG A 304 8.97 13.38 -8.73
CA ARG A 304 8.55 12.10 -8.13
C ARG A 304 9.05 12.00 -6.69
N PRO A 305 8.15 11.66 -5.74
CA PRO A 305 8.54 11.40 -4.38
C PRO A 305 9.62 10.31 -4.32
N THR A 306 10.80 10.67 -3.80
CA THR A 306 11.90 9.74 -3.55
C THR A 306 11.95 9.40 -2.07
N LYS A 307 12.51 8.23 -1.75
CA LYS A 307 12.54 7.76 -0.37
C LYS A 307 13.44 8.66 0.50
N SER A 308 12.84 9.56 1.27
CA SER A 308 13.48 10.26 2.38
C SER A 308 13.13 9.54 3.67
N ILE A 309 14.11 8.96 4.38
CA ILE A 309 13.79 8.18 5.59
C ILE A 309 13.43 9.13 6.73
N ARG A 310 12.20 9.03 7.26
CA ARG A 310 11.78 9.67 8.50
C ARG A 310 12.24 8.82 9.68
N TYR A 311 12.87 9.50 10.63
CA TYR A 311 13.15 8.95 11.95
C TYR A 311 11.94 9.23 12.85
N VAL A 312 11.48 8.21 13.56
CA VAL A 312 10.35 8.31 14.50
C VAL A 312 10.92 8.28 15.90
N VAL A 313 10.48 9.17 16.79
CA VAL A 313 10.94 9.18 18.18
C VAL A 313 10.47 7.91 18.87
N SER A 314 11.41 7.08 19.35
CA SER A 314 11.12 5.92 20.22
C SER A 314 10.90 6.39 21.65
N LYS A 315 11.86 7.14 22.18
CA LYS A 315 11.81 7.78 23.49
C LYS A 315 12.87 8.84 23.60
N ILE A 316 12.68 9.76 24.53
CA ILE A 316 13.73 10.67 24.98
C ILE A 316 14.51 9.97 26.10
N THR A 317 15.82 9.85 25.94
CA THR A 317 16.70 9.11 26.87
C THR A 317 17.45 10.02 27.83
N ALA A 318 17.68 11.27 27.45
CA ALA A 318 18.37 12.26 28.27
C ALA A 318 18.00 13.69 27.81
N HIS A 319 18.39 14.69 28.59
CA HIS A 319 18.36 16.09 28.18
C HIS A 319 19.65 16.77 28.60
N ARG A 320 20.06 17.82 27.86
CA ARG A 320 21.20 18.66 28.19
C ARG A 320 20.91 20.12 27.85
N GLN A 321 21.68 21.03 28.43
CA GLN A 321 21.70 22.41 27.97
C GLN A 321 22.65 22.49 26.76
N GLY A 322 22.11 22.75 25.57
CA GLY A 322 22.88 23.03 24.35
C GLY A 322 23.35 24.48 24.32
N LYS A 323 24.01 24.88 23.21
CA LYS A 323 24.57 26.24 23.07
C LYS A 323 23.53 27.35 23.19
N ASN A 324 22.32 27.12 22.66
CA ASN A 324 21.26 28.14 22.57
C ASN A 324 19.95 27.74 23.26
N GLU A 325 19.69 26.44 23.40
CA GLU A 325 18.46 25.92 23.99
C GLU A 325 18.70 24.55 24.62
N ARG A 326 17.69 24.02 25.31
CA ARG A 326 17.71 22.65 25.79
C ARG A 326 17.65 21.69 24.60
N GLU A 327 18.44 20.63 24.66
CA GLU A 327 18.42 19.55 23.68
C GLU A 327 18.00 18.25 24.36
N PHE A 328 17.22 17.44 23.67
CA PHE A 328 16.85 16.09 24.09
C PHE A 328 17.69 15.07 23.36
N ARG A 329 18.19 14.07 24.08
CA ARG A 329 18.77 12.89 23.43
C ARG A 329 17.62 12.00 23.01
N VAL A 330 17.45 11.87 21.71
CA VAL A 330 16.33 11.18 21.09
C VAL A 330 16.84 9.82 20.64
N SER A 331 16.18 8.77 21.14
CA SER A 331 16.34 7.45 20.57
C SER A 331 15.33 7.28 19.45
N TRP A 332 15.80 6.86 18.29
CA TRP A 332 14.98 6.70 17.10
C TRP A 332 14.45 5.28 16.98
N PHE A 333 13.16 5.18 16.72
CA PHE A 333 12.45 3.93 16.57
C PHE A 333 12.95 3.20 15.32
N GLY A 334 13.61 2.06 15.52
CA GLY A 334 14.19 1.28 14.42
C GLY A 334 15.72 1.30 14.34
N TYR A 335 16.36 2.10 15.19
CA TYR A 335 17.78 2.42 15.16
C TYR A 335 18.45 2.06 16.49
N SER A 336 19.76 1.85 16.47
CA SER A 336 20.49 1.45 17.67
C SER A 336 20.82 2.66 18.55
N LYS A 337 21.31 2.45 19.78
CA LYS A 337 21.65 3.56 20.68
C LYS A 337 22.79 4.45 20.13
N GLU A 338 23.60 3.90 19.23
CA GLU A 338 24.66 4.60 18.54
C GLU A 338 24.11 5.63 17.54
N ASP A 339 22.88 5.44 17.07
CA ASP A 339 22.17 6.36 16.18
C ASP A 339 21.38 7.44 16.95
N ASP A 340 21.36 7.40 18.29
CA ASP A 340 20.68 8.42 19.11
C ASP A 340 21.29 9.81 18.83
N THR A 341 20.46 10.77 18.46
CA THR A 341 20.91 12.15 18.19
C THR A 341 20.41 13.12 19.28
N TRP A 342 21.05 14.30 19.34
CA TRP A 342 20.61 15.39 20.19
C TRP A 342 19.74 16.35 19.36
N GLU A 343 18.46 16.43 19.69
CA GLU A 343 17.48 17.25 18.98
C GLU A 343 17.10 18.49 19.80
N PRO A 344 17.01 19.68 19.20
CA PRO A 344 16.54 20.88 19.88
C PRO A 344 15.14 20.73 20.46
N GLU A 345 14.91 21.22 21.68
CA GLU A 345 13.61 21.16 22.37
C GLU A 345 12.49 21.76 21.51
N ARG A 346 12.73 22.86 20.79
CA ARG A 346 11.74 23.45 19.89
C ARG A 346 11.24 22.51 18.80
N HIS A 347 12.14 21.75 18.16
CA HIS A 347 11.76 20.80 17.10
C HIS A 347 10.99 19.63 17.70
N MET A 348 11.41 19.15 18.87
CA MET A 348 10.77 18.05 19.55
C MET A 348 9.36 18.38 20.06
N ILE A 349 9.12 19.62 20.49
CA ILE A 349 7.78 20.10 20.87
C ILE A 349 6.86 20.16 19.64
N GLU A 350 7.39 20.52 18.47
CA GLU A 350 6.61 20.58 17.23
C GLU A 350 6.32 19.18 16.67
N ASP A 351 7.36 18.34 16.55
CA ASP A 351 7.29 17.06 15.86
C ASP A 351 6.78 15.92 16.76
N ALA A 352 7.08 15.96 18.06
CA ALA A 352 6.76 14.89 19.01
C ALA A 352 6.32 15.42 20.41
N PRO A 353 5.29 16.28 20.49
CA PRO A 353 4.88 16.93 21.75
C PRO A 353 4.51 15.94 22.85
N ALA A 354 3.93 14.79 22.49
CA ALA A 354 3.57 13.74 23.45
C ALA A 354 4.81 13.13 24.12
N ALA A 355 5.84 12.80 23.35
CA ALA A 355 7.09 12.23 23.86
C ALA A 355 7.84 13.22 24.78
N VAL A 356 7.85 14.51 24.43
CA VAL A 356 8.41 15.57 25.29
C VAL A 356 7.64 15.65 26.60
N LYS A 357 6.31 15.68 26.54
CA LYS A 357 5.46 15.76 27.74
C LYS A 357 5.66 14.57 28.67
N GLU A 358 5.72 13.36 28.12
CA GLU A 358 5.96 12.12 28.89
C GLU A 358 7.32 12.16 29.58
N TYR A 359 8.39 12.49 28.84
CA TYR A 359 9.73 12.57 29.40
C TYR A 359 9.85 13.65 30.48
N LEU A 360 9.33 14.85 30.25
CA LEU A 360 9.35 15.94 31.24
C LEU A 360 8.54 15.59 32.50
N ALA A 361 7.48 14.80 32.39
CA ALA A 361 6.77 14.28 33.55
C ALA A 361 7.61 13.25 34.33
N SER A 362 8.39 12.41 33.63
CA SER A 362 9.23 11.39 34.25
C SER A 362 10.40 11.92 35.07
N ILE A 363 10.88 13.15 34.79
CA ILE A 363 12.01 13.79 35.49
C ILE A 363 11.58 14.78 36.59
N LYS A 364 10.27 14.94 36.83
CA LYS A 364 9.74 15.83 37.90
C LYS A 364 9.63 15.14 39.27
N HIS A 365 10.13 13.92 39.39
CA HIS A 365 10.34 13.17 40.62
C HIS A 365 11.83 12.86 40.75
#